data_AF-A0A7N2MKM1-F1
#
_entry.id   AF-A0A7N2MKM1-F1
#
_cell.length_a   1.000
_cell.length_b   1.000
_cell.length_c   1.000
_cell.angle_alpha   90.00
_cell.angle_beta   90.00
_cell.angle_gamma   90.00
#
_symmetry.space_group_name_H-M   'P 1'
#
loop_
_entity.id
_entity.type
_entity.pdbx_description
1 polymer ?
#
loop_
_entity_poly.entity_id
_entity_poly.type
_entity_poly.pdbx_seq_one_letter_code
_entity_poly.pdbx_strand_id
1 'polypeptide(L)'
;MAVKPLFPYSKKLITNDKFRSVDHRVLAGRIGPRVSVVCFFHPIPARKIGPIKEFLSDSNPAIYRETHISEYVAHYTSKGLDGNSTLNSF
;
A
#
# COMPACT_ATOMS: atom_id res chain seq x y z
N MET A 1 5.09 -2.21 -19.53
CA MET A 1 5.85 -3.04 -18.56
C MET A 1 5.73 -2.34 -17.21
N ALA A 2 5.15 -2.96 -16.18
CA ALA A 2 4.86 -2.26 -14.92
C ALA A 2 5.47 -2.98 -13.71
N VAL A 3 6.26 -2.22 -12.96
CA VAL A 3 6.80 -2.51 -11.63
C VAL A 3 5.83 -1.89 -10.63
N LYS A 4 5.34 -2.64 -9.64
CA LYS A 4 4.16 -2.30 -8.83
C LYS A 4 4.33 -2.79 -7.39
N PRO A 5 3.66 -2.27 -6.37
CA PRO A 5 3.59 -2.94 -5.07
C PRO A 5 2.53 -4.05 -5.05
N LEU A 6 2.85 -5.27 -4.59
CA LEU A 6 1.87 -6.40 -4.54
C LEU A 6 0.94 -6.20 -3.36
N PHE A 7 1.36 -5.34 -2.43
CA PHE A 7 0.61 -4.94 -1.27
C PHE A 7 0.30 -3.46 -1.38
N PRO A 8 -0.98 -3.05 -1.27
CA PRO A 8 -1.30 -1.66 -1.07
C PRO A 8 -0.50 -1.13 0.14
N TYR A 9 0.02 0.08 0.02
CA TYR A 9 0.83 0.75 1.03
C TYR A 9 0.13 0.91 2.41
N SER A 10 -1.14 0.54 2.54
CA SER A 10 -1.89 0.51 3.80
C SER A 10 -1.17 -0.26 4.92
N LYS A 11 -0.46 -1.36 4.62
CA LYS A 11 0.34 -2.07 5.64
C LYS A 11 1.54 -1.25 6.13
N LYS A 12 2.18 -0.53 5.22
CA LYS A 12 3.32 0.35 5.54
C LYS A 12 2.85 1.52 6.42
N LEU A 13 1.69 2.10 6.10
CA LEU A 13 1.03 3.12 6.92
C LEU A 13 0.70 2.64 8.33
N ILE A 14 -0.03 1.52 8.45
CA ILE A 14 -0.50 0.98 9.73
C ILE A 14 0.67 0.57 10.64
N THR A 15 1.80 0.16 10.05
CA THR A 15 2.98 -0.30 10.80
C THR A 15 4.03 0.78 11.05
N ASN A 16 3.77 2.03 10.69
CA ASN A 16 4.72 3.14 10.82
C ASN A 16 6.10 2.82 10.21
N ASP A 17 6.12 2.38 8.95
CA ASP A 17 7.34 1.98 8.20
C ASP A 17 8.07 0.72 8.68
N LYS A 18 7.57 0.04 9.71
CA LYS A 18 8.14 -1.24 10.15
C LYS A 18 8.05 -2.31 9.06
N PHE A 19 6.97 -2.30 8.26
CA PHE A 19 6.87 -3.13 7.06
C PHE A 19 7.06 -2.32 5.79
N ARG A 20 7.91 -2.84 4.91
CA ARG A 20 8.15 -2.28 3.58
C ARG A 20 7.21 -2.93 2.56
N SER A 21 6.41 -2.13 1.87
CA SER A 21 5.78 -2.58 0.63
C SER A 21 6.83 -2.61 -0.48
N VAL A 22 6.92 -3.73 -1.20
CA VAL A 22 7.95 -3.97 -2.21
C VAL A 22 7.37 -3.93 -3.60
N ASP A 23 8.15 -3.38 -4.51
CA ASP A 23 7.84 -3.42 -5.92
C ASP A 23 8.05 -4.82 -6.53
N HIS A 24 7.13 -5.23 -7.39
CA HIS A 24 7.06 -6.48 -8.12
C HIS A 24 6.68 -6.18 -9.57
N ARG A 25 7.21 -6.94 -10.50
CA ARG A 25 6.89 -6.80 -11.93
C ARG A 25 6.70 -8.16 -12.55
N VAL A 26 5.81 -8.25 -13.53
CA VAL A 26 5.65 -9.45 -14.35
C VAL A 26 6.18 -9.16 -15.73
N LEU A 27 7.17 -9.96 -16.16
CA LEU A 27 7.68 -9.93 -17.52
C LEU A 27 6.81 -10.83 -18.40
N ALA A 28 6.50 -10.37 -19.60
CA ALA A 28 5.83 -11.19 -20.60
C ALA A 28 6.80 -12.28 -21.09
N GLY A 29 6.34 -13.54 -21.08
CA GLY A 29 7.08 -14.65 -21.68
C GLY A 29 7.06 -14.57 -23.21
N ARG A 30 8.08 -15.14 -23.86
CA ARG A 30 8.13 -15.25 -25.34
C ARG A 30 7.33 -16.42 -25.88
N ILE A 31 7.06 -17.43 -25.05
CA ILE A 31 6.43 -18.69 -25.45
C ILE A 31 5.26 -18.96 -24.50
N GLY A 32 4.07 -19.15 -25.07
CA GLY A 32 2.87 -19.58 -24.37
C GLY A 32 2.24 -18.54 -23.42
N PRO A 33 0.96 -18.70 -23.07
CA PRO A 33 0.27 -17.83 -22.12
C PRO A 33 0.73 -18.10 -20.68
N ARG A 34 0.81 -17.03 -19.86
CA ARG A 34 0.97 -17.12 -18.41
C ARG A 34 -0.32 -16.63 -17.73
N VAL A 35 -0.92 -17.48 -16.90
CA VAL A 35 -2.12 -17.15 -16.11
C VAL A 35 -1.76 -17.10 -14.63
N SER A 36 -2.23 -16.07 -13.93
CA SER A 36 -2.06 -15.93 -12.47
C SER A 36 -3.27 -15.25 -11.87
N VAL A 37 -3.65 -15.66 -10.66
CA VAL A 37 -4.74 -15.04 -9.88
C VAL A 37 -4.13 -14.39 -8.64
N VAL A 38 -4.60 -13.19 -8.30
CA VAL A 38 -4.19 -12.45 -7.11
C VAL A 38 -5.40 -12.10 -6.26
N CYS A 39 -5.21 -12.07 -4.93
CA CYS A 39 -6.22 -11.67 -3.97
C CYS A 39 -5.66 -10.55 -3.09
N PHE A 40 -6.41 -9.45 -2.96
CA PHE A 40 -6.01 -8.30 -2.14
C PHE A 40 -6.94 -8.18 -0.93
N PHE A 41 -6.36 -8.14 0.26
CA PHE A 41 -7.08 -7.95 1.52
C PHE A 41 -6.99 -6.48 1.95
N HIS A 42 -8.14 -5.85 2.17
CA HIS A 42 -8.24 -4.46 2.62
C HIS A 42 -9.01 -4.37 3.95
N PRO A 43 -8.69 -3.39 4.81
CA PRO A 43 -9.52 -3.05 5.96
C PRO A 43 -10.94 -2.62 5.55
N ILE A 44 -11.89 -2.75 6.47
CA ILE A 44 -13.30 -2.39 6.25
C ILE A 44 -13.41 -0.88 5.91
N PRO A 45 -14.13 -0.49 4.83
CA PRO A 45 -14.23 0.89 4.35
C PRO A 45 -14.60 1.97 5.37
N ALA A 46 -15.36 1.61 6.40
CA ALA A 46 -15.83 2.52 7.45
C ALA A 46 -14.79 2.79 8.55
N ARG A 47 -13.60 2.18 8.49
CA ARG A 47 -12.55 2.37 9.48
C ARG A 47 -11.56 3.44 9.06
N LYS A 48 -11.16 4.26 10.03
CA LYS A 48 -9.92 5.01 9.93
C LYS A 48 -8.73 4.06 10.07
N ILE A 49 -7.67 4.38 9.35
CA ILE A 49 -6.38 3.71 9.44
C ILE A 49 -5.32 4.75 9.78
N GLY A 50 -4.39 4.36 10.63
CA GLY A 50 -3.28 5.17 11.09
C GLY A 50 -2.20 4.25 11.68
N PRO A 51 -1.03 4.79 12.04
CA PRO A 51 -0.02 4.03 12.76
C PRO A 51 -0.59 3.39 14.04
N ILE A 52 -0.34 2.10 14.22
CA ILE A 52 -0.68 1.35 15.43
C ILE A 52 0.07 1.95 16.62
N LYS A 53 -0.65 2.29 17.69
CA LYS A 53 -0.09 3.01 18.86
C LYS A 53 1.04 2.23 19.52
N GLU A 54 0.93 0.91 19.54
CA GLU A 54 1.92 -0.03 20.08
C GLU A 54 3.25 -0.04 19.31
N PHE A 55 3.29 0.56 18.10
CA PHE A 55 4.51 0.77 17.34
C PHE A 55 5.09 2.18 17.48
N LEU A 56 4.44 3.06 18.23
CA LEU A 56 4.88 4.43 18.46
C LEU A 56 5.65 4.54 19.77
N SER A 57 6.64 5.43 19.80
CA SER A 57 7.41 5.82 20.99
C SER A 57 7.94 7.24 20.81
N ASP A 58 8.49 7.84 21.87
CA ASP A 58 9.15 9.16 21.77
C ASP A 58 10.29 9.16 20.75
N SER A 59 10.98 8.02 20.61
CA SER A 59 12.02 7.79 19.60
C SER A 59 11.50 7.37 18.22
N ASN A 60 10.21 7.03 18.09
CA ASN A 60 9.57 6.61 16.85
C ASN A 60 8.15 7.22 16.76
N PRO A 61 8.05 8.54 16.50
CA PRO A 61 6.75 9.21 16.40
C PRO A 61 5.99 8.73 15.16
N ALA A 62 4.69 9.05 15.10
CA ALA A 62 3.85 8.74 13.94
C ALA A 62 4.37 9.48 12.70
N ILE A 63 4.69 8.73 11.64
CA ILE A 63 5.12 9.24 10.33
C ILE A 63 3.91 9.64 9.49
N TYR A 64 2.79 8.94 9.68
CA TYR A 64 1.56 9.09 8.91
C TYR A 64 0.41 9.60 9.77
N ARG A 65 -0.46 10.42 9.19
CA ARG A 65 -1.69 10.85 9.84
C ARG A 65 -2.77 9.78 9.75
N GLU A 66 -3.72 9.85 10.67
CA GLU A 66 -4.91 9.02 10.59
C GLU A 66 -5.79 9.47 9.41
N THR A 67 -6.21 8.53 8.56
CA THR A 67 -7.01 8.78 7.36
C THR A 67 -8.12 7.75 7.21
N HIS A 68 -9.16 8.06 6.43
CA HIS A 68 -10.21 7.09 6.14
C HIS A 68 -9.71 6.09 5.08
N ILE A 69 -9.92 4.79 5.28
CA ILE A 69 -9.47 3.80 4.29
C ILE A 69 -10.12 4.04 2.92
N SER A 70 -11.35 4.57 2.87
CA SER A 70 -12.02 4.90 1.61
C SER A 70 -11.29 6.02 0.85
N GLU A 71 -10.77 7.02 1.55
CA GLU A 71 -9.98 8.10 0.98
C GLU A 71 -8.65 7.56 0.45
N TYR A 72 -7.98 6.72 1.24
CA TYR A 72 -6.76 6.02 0.82
C TYR A 72 -6.99 5.18 -0.45
N VAL A 73 -8.06 4.36 -0.49
CA VAL A 73 -8.37 3.49 -1.63
C VAL A 73 -8.74 4.32 -2.86
N ALA A 74 -9.54 5.39 -2.70
CA ALA A 74 -9.90 6.28 -3.79
C ALA A 74 -8.66 6.96 -4.39
N HIS A 75 -7.78 7.51 -3.55
CA HIS A 75 -6.54 8.15 -3.98
C HIS A 75 -5.57 7.13 -4.63
N TYR A 76 -5.41 5.95 -4.03
CA TYR A 76 -4.56 4.89 -4.60
C TYR A 76 -5.05 4.46 -5.99
N THR A 77 -6.37 4.33 -6.15
CA THR A 77 -6.98 3.92 -7.43
C THR A 77 -6.89 5.03 -8.48
N SER A 78 -7.11 6.29 -8.10
CA SER A 78 -7.08 7.42 -9.02
C SER A 78 -5.67 7.78 -9.50
N LYS A 79 -4.66 7.64 -8.63
CA LYS A 79 -3.25 7.91 -8.96
C LYS A 79 -2.73 6.97 -10.06
N GLY A 80 -3.24 5.74 -10.13
CA GLY A 80 -2.81 4.76 -11.12
C GLY A 80 -1.38 4.26 -10.89
N LEU A 81 -0.66 3.95 -11.98
CA LEU A 81 0.61 3.23 -11.96
C LEU A 81 1.79 4.15 -12.34
N ASP A 82 2.00 5.21 -11.57
CA ASP A 82 3.06 6.20 -11.82
C ASP A 82 4.41 5.89 -11.14
N GLY A 83 4.47 4.83 -10.33
CA GLY A 83 5.67 4.38 -9.62
C GLY A 83 6.00 5.16 -8.34
N ASN A 84 5.26 6.23 -8.04
CA ASN A 84 5.47 7.02 -6.82
C ASN A 84 4.68 6.43 -5.64
N SER A 85 5.20 6.59 -4.42
CA SER A 85 4.48 6.20 -3.20
C SER A 85 3.13 6.93 -3.08
N THR A 86 2.04 6.22 -2.79
CA THR A 86 0.74 6.86 -2.50
C THR A 86 0.67 7.40 -1.07
N LEU A 87 1.65 7.07 -0.23
CA LEU A 87 1.67 7.48 1.17
C LEU A 87 2.07 8.94 1.37
N ASN A 88 2.67 9.61 0.40
CA ASN A 88 3.07 11.02 0.59
C ASN A 88 1.88 11.96 0.84
N SER A 89 0.66 11.52 0.50
CA SER A 89 -0.60 12.26 0.72
C SER A 89 -1.22 12.00 2.11
N PHE A 90 -0.62 11.13 2.92
CA PHE A 90 -1.12 10.65 4.21
C PHE A 90 -0.01 10.70 5.26
#